data_AF-A0A9P1C3F1-F1
#
_entry.id   AF-A0A9P1C3F1-F1
#
_cell.length_a   1.000
_cell.length_b   1.000
_cell.length_c   1.000
_cell.angle_alpha   90.00
_cell.angle_beta   90.00
_cell.angle_gamma   90.00
#
_symmetry.space_group_name_H-M   'P 1'
#
loop_
_entity.id
_entity.type
_entity.pdbx_description
1 polymer ?
#
loop_
_entity_poly.entity_id
_entity_poly.type
_entity_poly.pdbx_seq_one_letter_code
_entity_poly.pdbx_strand_id
1 'polypeptide(L)'
;MPIRVGFLIGKDTDLVEDAKYVGNASFLKDMPDKYRVDPESKEYLKDCEEGTKGFAHADVAIPWFMHKHHEDIEVDMIFPDEISTQRLKSNVCNFVIGYDVINTMFENEERQKSVTKAFKQCGNIMPSWKVQDFIYIKSKYMNACLKAGIPMAPTIFAFKGKRTPAKLLKEIKARGWKSFVMKQSMMAFSLGFCKLSVEECEKDPSILKKYFKEYAECPEYVVQECIDGFTRNWETRVFWFNGEFLYAIANKAAVSTEDGTEVIVTGDDIPEEFLENAKRIGKEALKVLPQLTAPSGESIPMTLIRTDIGCSDSQVFDKDTKWNPNSRTFFLNEIEYGGTTYFIRHLKEDFVPKWADLYANKAREIAALQKEEAIEEPQKKRPRTGVLLFIRRLIREIPRMPNILGVGATQLPENARWVAARGTGCYHFLNSEHVMHDQRHAAAQTVMWKQRRQLQEESQRRSLRLLDHITDEQALTTQEKLLAVRTGTYDINGKIFALGKQATAPPKQAARGHWLTQVNGRTSSYNIINGMSLNPAITRHRDEETRRLDETVKASFPAGDVQPLRDIACYDIPGFVPVRQRQLPGFVERSYTLHSSE
;
A
#
# COMPACT_ATOMS: atom_id res chain seq x y z
N MET A 1 -4.64 -10.05 -31.20
CA MET A 1 -4.12 -9.20 -30.12
C MET A 1 -3.39 -10.13 -29.15
N PRO A 2 -2.21 -9.73 -28.64
CA PRO A 2 -1.50 -10.51 -27.62
C PRO A 2 -2.35 -10.67 -26.36
N ILE A 3 -2.11 -11.72 -25.59
CA ILE A 3 -2.76 -11.97 -24.30
C ILE A 3 -2.11 -11.03 -23.28
N ARG A 4 -2.83 -10.01 -22.83
CA ARG A 4 -2.28 -9.08 -21.82
C ARG A 4 -2.50 -9.62 -20.41
N VAL A 5 -1.42 -9.76 -19.63
CA VAL A 5 -1.42 -10.39 -18.30
C VAL A 5 -0.73 -9.49 -17.29
N GLY A 6 -1.37 -9.27 -16.15
CA GLY A 6 -0.81 -8.49 -15.04
C GLY A 6 0.01 -9.34 -14.07
N PHE A 7 1.07 -8.77 -13.52
CA PHE A 7 1.83 -9.34 -12.40
C PHE A 7 1.95 -8.30 -11.29
N LEU A 8 1.47 -8.63 -10.10
CA LEU A 8 1.60 -7.76 -8.94
C LEU A 8 2.93 -8.06 -8.25
N ILE A 9 3.85 -7.10 -8.33
CA ILE A 9 5.26 -7.22 -7.93
C ILE A 9 5.61 -6.23 -6.81
N GLY A 10 6.74 -6.44 -6.16
CA GLY A 10 7.43 -5.41 -5.38
C GLY A 10 7.52 -5.61 -3.88
N LYS A 11 7.36 -6.84 -3.39
CA LYS A 11 7.67 -7.19 -1.99
C LYS A 11 8.33 -8.55 -1.81
N ASP A 12 8.76 -9.23 -2.86
CA ASP A 12 9.59 -10.41 -2.69
C ASP A 12 10.99 -10.01 -2.18
N THR A 13 11.60 -10.89 -1.40
CA THR A 13 12.94 -10.73 -0.84
C THR A 13 13.93 -11.72 -1.45
N ASP A 14 13.44 -12.66 -2.27
CA ASP A 14 14.31 -13.58 -2.98
C ASP A 14 14.92 -12.91 -4.21
N LEU A 15 16.24 -13.06 -4.36
CA LEU A 15 17.02 -12.33 -5.35
C LEU A 15 17.51 -13.24 -6.46
N VAL A 16 17.57 -12.71 -7.67
CA VAL A 16 18.15 -13.35 -8.86
C VAL A 16 19.43 -12.59 -9.19
N GLU A 17 20.54 -13.12 -8.67
CA GLU A 17 21.82 -12.41 -8.57
C GLU A 17 22.87 -12.89 -9.60
N ASP A 18 22.64 -14.07 -10.18
CA ASP A 18 23.64 -14.83 -10.94
C ASP A 18 23.06 -15.29 -12.29
N ALA A 19 23.89 -15.27 -13.32
CA ALA A 19 23.58 -15.81 -14.64
C ALA A 19 23.08 -17.25 -14.61
N LYS A 20 23.47 -18.05 -13.60
CA LYS A 20 22.99 -19.42 -13.43
C LYS A 20 21.47 -19.53 -13.24
N TYR A 21 20.80 -18.46 -12.81
CA TYR A 21 19.35 -18.42 -12.56
C TYR A 21 18.52 -17.85 -13.71
N VAL A 22 19.15 -17.56 -14.85
CA VAL A 22 18.48 -17.02 -16.04
C VAL A 22 19.17 -17.47 -17.33
N GLY A 23 20.00 -18.51 -17.23
CA GLY A 23 20.87 -19.06 -18.29
C GLY A 23 22.00 -18.16 -18.79
N ASN A 24 21.87 -16.82 -18.69
CA ASN A 24 22.84 -15.87 -19.24
C ASN A 24 22.78 -14.51 -18.52
N ALA A 25 23.94 -13.96 -18.13
CA ALA A 25 24.06 -12.63 -17.49
C ALA A 25 23.40 -11.50 -18.30
N SER A 26 23.28 -11.67 -19.62
CA SER A 26 22.59 -10.71 -20.50
C SER A 26 21.07 -10.62 -20.27
N PHE A 27 20.46 -11.59 -19.57
CA PHE A 27 19.04 -11.56 -19.23
C PHE A 27 18.65 -10.28 -18.48
N LEU A 28 19.51 -9.84 -17.57
CA LEU A 28 19.31 -8.62 -16.79
C LEU A 28 19.79 -7.39 -17.54
N LYS A 29 20.51 -7.48 -18.67
CA LYS A 29 21.22 -6.35 -19.28
C LYS A 29 20.30 -5.24 -19.81
N ASP A 30 19.17 -5.62 -20.37
CA ASP A 30 18.15 -4.74 -20.96
C ASP A 30 16.94 -4.53 -20.04
N MET A 31 16.97 -5.09 -18.82
CA MET A 31 15.94 -4.84 -17.80
C MET A 31 15.97 -3.34 -17.42
N PRO A 32 14.82 -2.64 -17.49
CA PRO A 32 14.73 -1.26 -17.02
C PRO A 32 15.17 -1.09 -15.57
N ASP A 33 15.84 0.01 -15.25
CA ASP A 33 16.42 0.24 -13.91
C ASP A 33 15.37 0.26 -12.79
N LYS A 34 14.14 0.70 -13.08
CA LYS A 34 13.02 0.65 -12.12
C LYS A 34 12.64 -0.77 -11.64
N TYR A 35 13.07 -1.80 -12.35
CA TYR A 35 12.85 -3.21 -12.01
C TYR A 35 14.08 -3.86 -11.36
N ARG A 36 15.19 -3.13 -11.25
CA ARG A 36 16.41 -3.62 -10.63
C ARG A 36 16.39 -3.34 -9.14
N VAL A 37 17.23 -4.08 -8.43
CA VAL A 37 17.52 -3.84 -7.02
C VAL A 37 19.01 -3.76 -6.77
N ASP A 38 19.35 -2.90 -5.82
CA ASP A 38 20.68 -2.79 -5.25
C ASP A 38 20.94 -4.04 -4.38
N PRO A 39 22.04 -4.80 -4.64
CA PRO A 39 22.46 -5.96 -3.85
C PRO A 39 22.55 -5.69 -2.34
N GLU A 40 22.93 -4.47 -1.97
CA GLU A 40 23.17 -4.08 -0.58
C GLU A 40 21.89 -3.51 0.08
N SER A 41 20.90 -3.15 -0.74
CA SER A 41 19.61 -2.69 -0.26
C SER A 41 18.77 -3.85 0.26
N LYS A 42 18.47 -3.81 1.56
CA LYS A 42 17.43 -4.65 2.17
C LYS A 42 16.02 -4.10 1.93
N GLU A 43 15.89 -3.02 1.16
CA GLU A 43 14.61 -2.38 0.88
C GLU A 43 13.97 -2.96 -0.38
N TYR A 44 12.66 -3.18 -0.29
CA TYR A 44 11.79 -3.54 -1.41
C TYR A 44 11.86 -2.47 -2.51
N LEU A 45 12.06 -2.89 -3.78
CA LEU A 45 12.05 -2.07 -5.02
C LEU A 45 12.07 -0.55 -4.75
N LYS A 46 13.26 -0.01 -4.46
CA LYS A 46 13.51 1.43 -4.55
C LYS A 46 13.91 1.76 -5.98
N ASP A 47 13.64 3.00 -6.40
CA ASP A 47 14.29 3.57 -7.58
C ASP A 47 15.81 3.47 -7.39
N CYS A 48 16.41 2.47 -8.02
CA CYS A 48 17.86 2.38 -8.10
C CYS A 48 18.39 3.58 -8.88
N GLU A 49 19.56 4.08 -8.49
CA GLU A 49 20.25 5.10 -9.29
C GLU A 49 20.47 4.56 -10.70
N GLU A 50 20.31 5.44 -11.69
CA GLU A 50 20.50 5.11 -13.11
C GLU A 50 21.86 4.43 -13.31
N GLY A 51 21.86 3.24 -13.92
CA GLY A 51 23.07 2.44 -14.14
C GLY A 51 23.44 1.46 -13.01
N THR A 52 22.61 1.30 -11.98
CA THR A 52 22.78 0.24 -10.96
C THR A 52 22.79 -1.14 -11.63
N LYS A 53 23.89 -1.90 -11.44
CA LYS A 53 24.06 -3.28 -11.92
C LYS A 53 23.80 -4.24 -10.75
N GLY A 54 22.75 -5.03 -10.67
CA GLY A 54 21.54 -5.12 -11.50
C GLY A 54 20.79 -6.40 -11.21
N PHE A 55 20.65 -6.76 -9.93
CA PHE A 55 19.85 -7.91 -9.51
C PHE A 55 18.38 -7.62 -9.72
N ALA A 56 17.56 -8.66 -9.75
CA ALA A 56 16.11 -8.54 -9.73
C ALA A 56 15.56 -9.43 -8.63
N HIS A 57 14.45 -9.03 -8.02
CA HIS A 57 13.70 -9.97 -7.19
C HIS A 57 13.05 -11.05 -8.06
N ALA A 58 12.80 -12.23 -7.50
CA ALA A 58 12.17 -13.32 -8.24
C ALA A 58 10.78 -12.93 -8.77
N ASP A 59 10.01 -12.16 -8.00
CA ASP A 59 8.72 -11.58 -8.43
C ASP A 59 8.82 -10.65 -9.66
N VAL A 60 10.01 -10.13 -9.98
CA VAL A 60 10.27 -9.35 -11.19
C VAL A 60 10.90 -10.20 -12.30
N ALA A 61 11.86 -11.05 -11.94
CA ALA A 61 12.60 -11.88 -12.90
C ALA A 61 11.67 -12.84 -13.65
N ILE A 62 10.70 -13.45 -12.96
CA ILE A 62 9.72 -14.37 -13.57
C ILE A 62 8.91 -13.68 -14.69
N PRO A 63 8.17 -12.58 -14.43
CA PRO A 63 7.43 -11.89 -15.49
C PRO A 63 8.34 -11.27 -16.55
N TRP A 64 9.57 -10.86 -16.22
CA TRP A 64 10.53 -10.37 -17.21
C TRP A 64 10.98 -11.46 -18.18
N PHE A 65 11.21 -12.68 -17.68
CA PHE A 65 11.49 -13.83 -18.52
C PHE A 65 10.31 -14.13 -19.44
N MET A 66 9.10 -14.11 -18.88
CA MET A 66 7.90 -14.34 -19.67
C MET A 66 7.76 -13.30 -20.80
N HIS A 67 8.01 -12.01 -20.51
CA HIS A 67 7.97 -10.91 -21.48
C HIS A 67 8.92 -11.15 -22.68
N LYS A 68 10.10 -11.70 -22.43
CA LYS A 68 11.13 -11.91 -23.45
C LYS A 68 10.90 -13.14 -24.31
N HIS A 69 10.31 -14.18 -23.74
CA HIS A 69 10.28 -15.51 -24.35
C HIS A 69 8.90 -15.93 -24.86
N HIS A 70 7.85 -15.15 -24.59
CA HIS A 70 6.48 -15.44 -25.00
C HIS A 70 5.88 -14.27 -25.79
N GLU A 71 6.18 -14.20 -27.10
CA GLU A 71 5.75 -13.11 -27.99
C GLU A 71 4.22 -12.96 -28.10
N ASP A 72 3.47 -14.02 -27.79
CA ASP A 72 2.01 -14.00 -27.77
C ASP A 72 1.41 -13.36 -26.51
N ILE A 73 2.24 -13.02 -25.51
CA ILE A 73 1.84 -12.50 -24.21
C ILE A 73 2.43 -11.09 -23.99
N GLU A 74 1.56 -10.14 -23.67
CA GLU A 74 1.95 -8.81 -23.22
C GLU A 74 1.98 -8.79 -21.69
N VAL A 75 3.16 -8.51 -21.10
CA VAL A 75 3.35 -8.50 -19.65
C VAL A 75 3.16 -7.09 -19.09
N ASP A 76 2.15 -6.94 -18.23
CA ASP A 76 1.90 -5.73 -17.44
C ASP A 76 2.45 -5.93 -16.02
N MET A 77 3.65 -5.42 -15.75
CA MET A 77 4.21 -5.37 -14.40
C MET A 77 3.55 -4.24 -13.61
N ILE A 78 2.88 -4.59 -12.51
CA ILE A 78 2.07 -3.68 -11.70
C ILE A 78 2.74 -3.50 -10.35
N PHE A 79 3.30 -2.32 -10.12
CA PHE A 79 3.82 -1.93 -8.82
C PHE A 79 2.69 -1.65 -7.82
N PRO A 80 2.99 -1.63 -6.51
CA PRO A 80 1.98 -1.36 -5.50
C PRO A 80 1.15 -0.10 -5.81
N ASP A 81 1.77 1.06 -5.93
CA ASP A 81 1.10 2.35 -6.15
C ASP A 81 0.24 2.41 -7.42
N GLU A 82 0.50 1.52 -8.38
CA GLU A 82 -0.24 1.43 -9.63
C GLU A 82 -1.51 0.57 -9.57
N ILE A 83 -1.73 -0.15 -8.47
CA ILE A 83 -2.88 -1.04 -8.31
C ILE A 83 -4.17 -0.22 -8.29
N SER A 84 -4.99 -0.43 -9.32
CA SER A 84 -6.34 0.12 -9.44
C SER A 84 -7.28 -0.91 -10.05
N THR A 85 -8.58 -0.82 -9.76
CA THR A 85 -9.58 -1.71 -10.37
C THR A 85 -9.58 -1.60 -11.89
N GLN A 86 -9.37 -0.40 -12.43
CA GLN A 86 -9.32 -0.16 -13.87
C GLN A 86 -8.14 -0.88 -14.53
N ARG A 87 -6.93 -0.73 -13.98
CA ARG A 87 -5.73 -1.39 -14.51
C ARG A 87 -5.80 -2.90 -14.40
N LEU A 88 -6.27 -3.44 -13.26
CA LEU A 88 -6.45 -4.88 -13.13
C LEU A 88 -7.44 -5.43 -14.17
N LYS A 89 -8.56 -4.73 -14.42
CA LYS A 89 -9.56 -5.14 -15.42
C LYS A 89 -9.08 -5.04 -16.87
N SER A 90 -8.00 -4.31 -17.17
CA SER A 90 -7.47 -4.26 -18.54
C SER A 90 -6.69 -5.51 -18.95
N ASN A 91 -6.41 -6.41 -18.01
CA ASN A 91 -5.68 -7.64 -18.25
C ASN A 91 -6.66 -8.84 -18.35
N VAL A 92 -6.25 -9.90 -19.05
CA VAL A 92 -6.99 -11.18 -19.08
C VAL A 92 -7.04 -11.78 -17.69
N CYS A 93 -5.90 -11.78 -16.98
CA CYS A 93 -5.77 -12.12 -15.58
C CYS A 93 -4.61 -11.35 -14.93
N ASN A 94 -4.55 -11.36 -13.61
CA ASN A 94 -3.49 -10.73 -12.84
C ASN A 94 -2.94 -11.72 -11.80
N PHE A 95 -1.67 -12.12 -11.92
CA PHE A 95 -1.02 -13.02 -10.98
C PHE A 95 -0.46 -12.27 -9.77
N VAL A 96 -0.77 -12.75 -8.57
CA VAL A 96 -0.25 -12.22 -7.31
C VAL A 96 1.01 -12.99 -6.93
N ILE A 97 2.18 -12.44 -7.25
CA ILE A 97 3.47 -13.13 -7.05
C ILE A 97 4.41 -12.43 -6.08
N GLY A 98 4.31 -11.11 -5.96
CA GLY A 98 5.18 -10.32 -5.09
C GLY A 98 4.41 -9.40 -4.15
N TYR A 99 3.28 -8.83 -4.58
CA TYR A 99 2.52 -7.87 -3.78
C TYR A 99 1.04 -8.23 -3.63
N ASP A 100 0.54 -8.22 -2.39
CA ASP A 100 -0.82 -8.63 -2.07
C ASP A 100 -1.52 -7.74 -1.01
N VAL A 101 -2.69 -8.18 -0.52
CA VAL A 101 -3.43 -7.46 0.53
C VAL A 101 -2.76 -7.56 1.90
N ILE A 102 -2.06 -8.66 2.22
CA ILE A 102 -1.32 -8.74 3.48
C ILE A 102 -0.22 -7.68 3.51
N ASN A 103 0.47 -7.43 2.41
CA ASN A 103 1.52 -6.43 2.33
C ASN A 103 1.00 -5.02 2.64
N THR A 104 -0.25 -4.72 2.29
CA THR A 104 -0.87 -3.42 2.60
C THR A 104 -1.11 -3.21 4.10
N MET A 105 -1.08 -4.25 4.93
CA MET A 105 -1.19 -4.15 6.39
C MET A 105 -0.03 -3.37 7.02
N PHE A 106 1.12 -3.33 6.33
CA PHE A 106 2.31 -2.58 6.75
C PHE A 106 2.33 -1.16 6.20
N GLU A 107 1.32 -0.78 5.44
CA GLU A 107 1.17 0.54 4.85
C GLU A 107 0.14 1.33 5.67
N ASN A 108 -0.75 2.07 5.01
CA ASN A 108 -1.81 2.82 5.67
C ASN A 108 -3.20 2.22 5.39
N GLU A 109 -4.15 2.54 6.26
CA GLU A 109 -5.52 2.00 6.20
C GLU A 109 -6.25 2.34 4.89
N GLU A 110 -6.04 3.55 4.34
CA GLU A 110 -6.63 3.96 3.06
C GLU A 110 -6.15 3.07 1.93
N ARG A 111 -4.84 2.82 1.91
CA ARG A 111 -4.19 1.98 0.93
C ARG A 111 -4.65 0.52 1.04
N GLN A 112 -4.71 -0.04 2.24
CA GLN A 112 -5.29 -1.35 2.49
C GLN A 112 -6.73 -1.47 1.95
N LYS A 113 -7.58 -0.49 2.24
CA LYS A 113 -8.96 -0.44 1.74
C LYS A 113 -9.01 -0.38 0.21
N SER A 114 -8.16 0.43 -0.41
CA SER A 114 -8.13 0.62 -1.87
C SER A 114 -7.73 -0.67 -2.61
N VAL A 115 -6.67 -1.35 -2.17
CA VAL A 115 -6.19 -2.59 -2.78
C VAL A 115 -7.17 -3.73 -2.54
N THR A 116 -7.68 -3.86 -1.31
CA THR A 116 -8.72 -4.86 -0.99
C THR A 116 -9.96 -4.67 -1.86
N LYS A 117 -10.39 -3.42 -2.08
CA LYS A 117 -11.50 -3.11 -2.98
C LYS A 117 -11.17 -3.53 -4.42
N ALA A 118 -9.97 -3.21 -4.92
CA ALA A 118 -9.56 -3.59 -6.27
C ALA A 118 -9.53 -5.11 -6.47
N PHE A 119 -8.98 -5.87 -5.52
CA PHE A 119 -8.93 -7.34 -5.58
C PHE A 119 -10.32 -7.96 -5.58
N LYS A 120 -11.24 -7.42 -4.76
CA LYS A 120 -12.64 -7.88 -4.70
C LYS A 120 -13.43 -7.54 -5.97
N GLN A 121 -13.10 -6.47 -6.68
CA GLN A 121 -13.92 -5.93 -7.77
C GLN A 121 -13.37 -6.20 -9.17
N CYS A 122 -12.10 -6.57 -9.32
CA CYS A 122 -11.50 -6.80 -10.64
C CYS A 122 -12.02 -8.06 -11.33
N GLY A 123 -12.33 -9.13 -10.57
CA GLY A 123 -12.88 -10.38 -11.09
C GLY A 123 -11.86 -11.29 -11.80
N ASN A 124 -10.61 -10.84 -11.96
CA ASN A 124 -9.57 -11.52 -12.73
C ASN A 124 -8.22 -11.60 -12.00
N ILE A 125 -8.21 -11.47 -10.66
CA ILE A 125 -7.03 -11.70 -9.83
C ILE A 125 -6.81 -13.21 -9.61
N MET A 126 -5.56 -13.64 -9.60
CA MET A 126 -5.15 -15.05 -9.54
C MET A 126 -4.11 -15.28 -8.42
N PRO A 127 -4.42 -16.13 -7.42
CA PRO A 127 -5.69 -16.83 -7.24
C PRO A 127 -6.83 -15.85 -6.91
N SER A 128 -8.10 -16.27 -7.06
CA SER A 128 -9.25 -15.39 -6.79
C SER A 128 -9.25 -14.85 -5.36
N TRP A 129 -9.88 -13.69 -5.14
CA TRP A 129 -10.02 -13.13 -3.78
C TRP A 129 -10.63 -14.12 -2.79
N LYS A 130 -11.56 -14.98 -3.22
CA LYS A 130 -12.16 -16.02 -2.38
C LYS A 130 -11.12 -17.02 -1.88
N VAL A 131 -10.18 -17.42 -2.72
CA VAL A 131 -9.08 -18.33 -2.35
C VAL A 131 -8.10 -17.60 -1.44
N GLN A 132 -7.69 -16.37 -1.78
CA GLN A 132 -6.80 -15.57 -0.95
C GLN A 132 -7.37 -15.37 0.46
N ASP A 133 -8.62 -14.90 0.58
CA ASP A 133 -9.33 -14.68 1.84
C ASP A 133 -9.56 -15.98 2.66
N PHE A 134 -9.63 -17.14 1.98
CA PHE A 134 -9.68 -18.44 2.62
C PHE A 134 -8.33 -18.83 3.25
N ILE A 135 -7.22 -18.48 2.60
CA ILE A 135 -5.86 -18.75 3.07
C ILE A 135 -5.45 -17.73 4.15
N TYR A 136 -5.72 -16.45 3.94
CA TYR A 136 -5.31 -15.38 4.84
C TYR A 136 -5.96 -15.44 6.23
N ILE A 137 -7.22 -15.86 6.29
CA ILE A 137 -7.92 -16.09 7.56
C ILE A 137 -7.67 -17.54 7.95
N LYS A 138 -6.62 -17.76 8.75
CA LYS A 138 -6.06 -19.09 9.00
C LYS A 138 -7.09 -20.08 9.54
N SER A 139 -8.06 -19.66 10.38
CA SER A 139 -9.13 -20.58 10.80
C SER A 139 -9.96 -21.16 9.68
N LYS A 140 -10.13 -20.50 8.53
CA LYS A 140 -10.95 -21.04 7.44
C LYS A 140 -10.33 -22.33 6.90
N TYR A 141 -9.09 -22.28 6.44
CA TYR A 141 -8.43 -23.47 5.92
C TYR A 141 -8.09 -24.46 7.02
N MET A 142 -7.65 -24.01 8.21
CA MET A 142 -7.27 -24.92 9.29
C MET A 142 -8.48 -25.74 9.79
N ASN A 143 -9.66 -25.12 9.95
CA ASN A 143 -10.86 -25.88 10.31
C ASN A 143 -11.31 -26.83 9.19
N ALA A 144 -11.14 -26.44 7.92
CA ALA A 144 -11.43 -27.32 6.79
C ALA A 144 -10.47 -28.54 6.77
N CYS A 145 -9.18 -28.33 7.00
CA CYS A 145 -8.17 -29.37 7.14
C CYS A 145 -8.47 -30.32 8.31
N LEU A 146 -8.76 -29.78 9.50
CA LEU A 146 -9.14 -30.58 10.67
C LEU A 146 -10.39 -31.43 10.40
N LYS A 147 -11.41 -30.86 9.74
CA LYS A 147 -12.61 -31.59 9.34
C LYS A 147 -12.32 -32.71 8.32
N ALA A 148 -11.32 -32.51 7.47
CA ALA A 148 -10.85 -33.51 6.51
C ALA A 148 -9.88 -34.55 7.12
N GLY A 149 -9.60 -34.48 8.43
CA GLY A 149 -8.67 -35.40 9.10
C GLY A 149 -7.20 -35.15 8.79
N ILE A 150 -6.85 -33.98 8.26
CA ILE A 150 -5.47 -33.60 7.99
C ILE A 150 -4.78 -33.26 9.31
N PRO A 151 -3.63 -33.89 9.64
CA PRO A 151 -2.93 -33.61 10.89
C PRO A 151 -2.50 -32.15 10.97
N MET A 152 -2.81 -31.48 12.09
CA MET A 152 -2.40 -30.10 12.38
C MET A 152 -1.94 -30.00 13.83
N ALA A 153 -1.14 -28.98 14.13
CA ALA A 153 -0.83 -28.64 15.52
C ALA A 153 -2.11 -28.31 16.31
N PRO A 154 -2.19 -28.67 17.61
CA PRO A 154 -3.30 -28.25 18.47
C PRO A 154 -3.46 -26.73 18.44
N THR A 155 -4.68 -26.26 18.17
CA THR A 155 -4.92 -24.84 17.85
C THR A 155 -6.16 -24.30 18.57
N ILE A 156 -6.03 -23.10 19.13
CA ILE A 156 -7.13 -22.25 19.61
C ILE A 156 -7.24 -21.05 18.66
N PHE A 157 -8.46 -20.74 18.22
CA PHE A 157 -8.78 -19.55 17.43
C PHE A 157 -9.39 -18.47 18.32
N ALA A 158 -8.62 -17.41 18.58
CA ALA A 158 -9.05 -16.27 19.39
C ALA A 158 -9.54 -15.12 18.50
N PHE A 159 -10.85 -15.08 18.26
CA PHE A 159 -11.50 -14.09 17.41
C PHE A 159 -11.65 -12.71 18.07
N LYS A 160 -11.46 -11.64 17.28
CA LYS A 160 -11.75 -10.26 17.69
C LYS A 160 -13.18 -10.14 18.24
N GLY A 161 -13.35 -9.38 19.30
CA GLY A 161 -14.63 -9.20 20.01
C GLY A 161 -15.06 -10.37 20.91
N LYS A 162 -14.45 -11.57 20.79
CA LYS A 162 -14.74 -12.75 21.64
C LYS A 162 -13.56 -13.17 22.53
N ARG A 163 -12.40 -12.57 22.31
CA ARG A 163 -11.14 -12.86 23.01
C ARG A 163 -10.88 -11.86 24.12
N THR A 164 -10.35 -12.35 25.24
CA THR A 164 -9.70 -11.53 26.28
C THR A 164 -8.43 -12.26 26.74
N PRO A 165 -7.41 -11.54 27.26
CA PRO A 165 -6.18 -12.18 27.78
C PRO A 165 -6.47 -13.29 28.80
N ALA A 166 -7.35 -13.01 29.78
CA ALA A 166 -7.69 -13.96 30.83
C ALA A 166 -8.44 -15.20 30.30
N LYS A 167 -9.36 -15.01 29.35
CA LYS A 167 -10.09 -16.11 28.72
C LYS A 167 -9.14 -17.00 27.92
N LEU A 168 -8.26 -16.41 27.11
CA LEU A 168 -7.30 -17.14 26.31
C LEU A 168 -6.34 -17.96 27.20
N LEU A 169 -5.77 -17.36 28.25
CA LEU A 169 -4.88 -18.07 29.17
C LEU A 169 -5.59 -19.22 29.89
N LYS A 170 -6.86 -19.03 30.28
CA LYS A 170 -7.70 -20.08 30.86
C LYS A 170 -7.90 -21.25 29.88
N GLU A 171 -8.17 -20.96 28.61
CA GLU A 171 -8.34 -21.99 27.57
C GLU A 171 -7.03 -22.76 27.32
N ILE A 172 -5.90 -22.06 27.19
CA ILE A 172 -4.55 -22.66 27.05
C ILE A 172 -4.26 -23.62 28.21
N LYS A 173 -4.46 -23.17 29.46
CA LYS A 173 -4.29 -24.02 30.65
C LYS A 173 -5.22 -25.23 30.64
N ALA A 174 -6.46 -25.04 30.21
CA ALA A 174 -7.44 -26.13 30.11
C ALA A 174 -7.11 -27.14 29.01
N ARG A 175 -6.22 -26.82 28.07
CA ARG A 175 -5.65 -27.77 27.09
C ARG A 175 -4.48 -28.56 27.66
N GLY A 176 -3.80 -28.04 28.68
CA GLY A 176 -2.62 -28.67 29.31
C GLY A 176 -1.29 -28.12 28.81
N TRP A 177 -1.28 -27.10 27.95
CA TRP A 177 -0.07 -26.54 27.36
C TRP A 177 0.82 -25.88 28.41
N LYS A 178 2.14 -26.01 28.23
CA LYS A 178 3.15 -25.32 29.05
C LYS A 178 3.65 -24.04 28.40
N SER A 179 3.84 -24.11 27.09
CA SER A 179 4.26 -23.01 26.23
C SER A 179 3.43 -23.02 24.96
N PHE A 180 3.27 -21.85 24.37
CA PHE A 180 2.43 -21.65 23.20
C PHE A 180 3.04 -20.59 22.28
N VAL A 181 2.68 -20.67 21.02
CA VAL A 181 2.97 -19.65 20.02
C VAL A 181 1.68 -18.93 19.64
N MET A 182 1.77 -17.63 19.37
CA MET A 182 0.68 -16.84 18.82
C MET A 182 1.08 -16.29 17.46
N LYS A 183 0.19 -16.46 16.49
CA LYS A 183 0.29 -15.93 15.13
C LYS A 183 -0.97 -15.09 14.84
N GLN A 184 -0.84 -14.07 14.02
CA GLN A 184 -1.96 -13.28 13.53
C GLN A 184 -2.44 -13.82 12.18
N SER A 185 -3.76 -13.86 11.97
CA SER A 185 -4.33 -13.92 10.63
C SER A 185 -4.12 -12.57 9.92
N MET A 186 -4.01 -12.58 8.58
CA MET A 186 -3.69 -11.41 7.74
C MET A 186 -2.32 -10.77 8.01
N MET A 187 -1.30 -11.53 8.43
CA MET A 187 0.06 -11.01 8.66
C MET A 187 1.10 -11.90 7.97
N ALA A 188 2.25 -11.31 7.63
CA ALA A 188 3.40 -11.95 6.98
C ALA A 188 4.71 -11.66 7.75
N PHE A 189 5.82 -12.25 7.28
CA PHE A 189 7.18 -12.02 7.77
C PHE A 189 7.37 -12.27 9.27
N SER A 190 6.62 -13.23 9.84
CA SER A 190 6.60 -13.51 11.27
C SER A 190 6.26 -12.30 12.15
N LEU A 191 5.70 -11.22 11.58
CA LEU A 191 5.41 -10.02 12.36
C LEU A 191 4.28 -10.31 13.35
N GLY A 192 4.57 -10.04 14.62
CA GLY A 192 3.66 -10.31 15.71
C GLY A 192 3.60 -11.78 16.14
N PHE A 193 4.44 -12.65 15.55
CA PHE A 193 4.74 -13.95 16.11
C PHE A 193 5.32 -13.78 17.52
N CYS A 194 4.80 -14.53 18.48
CA CYS A 194 5.45 -14.63 19.79
C CYS A 194 5.41 -16.07 20.29
N LYS A 195 6.43 -16.42 21.09
CA LYS A 195 6.51 -17.64 21.86
C LYS A 195 6.46 -17.24 23.34
N LEU A 196 5.52 -17.80 24.08
CA LEU A 196 5.28 -17.47 25.49
C LEU A 196 5.11 -18.75 26.31
N SER A 197 5.40 -18.69 27.60
CA SER A 197 4.98 -19.73 28.55
C SER A 197 3.73 -19.35 29.33
N VAL A 198 2.99 -20.35 29.78
CA VAL A 198 1.86 -20.18 30.70
C VAL A 198 2.34 -19.54 32.00
N GLU A 199 3.46 -20.03 32.55
CA GLU A 199 4.04 -19.53 33.81
C GLU A 199 4.37 -18.04 33.75
N GLU A 200 5.01 -17.58 32.66
CA GLU A 200 5.31 -16.15 32.47
C GLU A 200 4.03 -15.31 32.41
N CYS A 201 3.01 -15.77 31.66
CA CYS A 201 1.75 -15.05 31.52
C CYS A 201 0.92 -15.03 32.83
N GLU A 202 1.08 -16.02 33.69
CA GLU A 202 0.47 -16.06 35.02
C GLU A 202 1.16 -15.10 35.98
N LYS A 203 2.49 -15.07 35.97
CA LYS A 203 3.30 -14.13 36.78
C LYS A 203 3.09 -12.69 36.35
N ASP A 204 3.01 -12.45 35.04
CA ASP A 204 2.76 -11.12 34.48
C ASP A 204 1.64 -11.14 33.42
N PRO A 205 0.37 -10.91 33.85
CA PRO A 205 -0.76 -10.77 32.93
C PRO A 205 -0.64 -9.60 31.95
N SER A 206 0.31 -8.66 32.15
CA SER A 206 0.52 -7.53 31.25
C SER A 206 1.07 -7.95 29.89
N ILE A 207 1.79 -9.09 29.81
CA ILE A 207 2.35 -9.65 28.56
C ILE A 207 1.24 -9.83 27.52
N LEU A 208 0.20 -10.60 27.86
CA LEU A 208 -0.93 -10.83 26.97
C LEU A 208 -1.77 -9.56 26.76
N LYS A 209 -1.91 -8.69 27.77
CA LYS A 209 -2.63 -7.42 27.60
C LYS A 209 -1.94 -6.51 26.59
N LYS A 210 -0.61 -6.43 26.62
CA LYS A 210 0.19 -5.64 25.66
C LYS A 210 0.02 -6.20 24.26
N TYR A 211 0.15 -7.52 24.09
CA TYR A 211 -0.08 -8.18 22.80
C TYR A 211 -1.47 -7.89 22.24
N PHE A 212 -2.52 -8.01 23.06
CA PHE A 212 -3.90 -7.74 22.64
C PHE A 212 -4.13 -6.27 22.29
N LYS A 213 -3.45 -5.34 22.97
CA LYS A 213 -3.51 -3.91 22.68
C LYS A 213 -2.81 -3.58 21.36
N GLU A 214 -1.62 -4.12 21.15
CA GLU A 214 -0.80 -3.89 19.96
C GLU A 214 -1.48 -4.42 18.69
N TYR A 215 -2.07 -5.62 18.78
CA TYR A 215 -2.73 -6.28 17.66
C TYR A 215 -4.26 -6.29 17.80
N ALA A 216 -4.85 -5.25 18.39
CA ALA A 216 -6.28 -5.18 18.67
C ALA A 216 -7.13 -5.32 17.40
N GLU A 217 -6.64 -4.78 16.28
CA GLU A 217 -7.35 -4.75 15.01
C GLU A 217 -7.33 -6.06 14.24
N CYS A 218 -6.39 -6.96 14.54
CA CYS A 218 -6.27 -8.25 13.89
C CYS A 218 -7.57 -9.07 14.08
N PRO A 219 -8.15 -9.64 13.01
CA PRO A 219 -9.43 -10.35 13.10
C PRO A 219 -9.37 -11.60 13.99
N GLU A 220 -8.20 -12.23 14.08
CA GLU A 220 -8.02 -13.53 14.72
C GLU A 220 -6.56 -13.75 15.14
N TYR A 221 -6.37 -14.26 16.35
CA TYR A 221 -5.09 -14.88 16.72
C TYR A 221 -5.22 -16.40 16.60
N VAL A 222 -4.25 -17.02 15.96
CA VAL A 222 -4.03 -18.46 15.95
C VAL A 222 -3.05 -18.78 17.06
N VAL A 223 -3.50 -19.53 18.06
CA VAL A 223 -2.69 -19.88 19.24
C VAL A 223 -2.47 -21.38 19.22
N GLN A 224 -1.21 -21.80 19.15
CA GLN A 224 -0.84 -23.21 19.04
C GLN A 224 0.08 -23.60 20.19
N GLU A 225 0.08 -24.87 20.57
CA GLU A 225 1.11 -25.38 21.46
C GLU A 225 2.50 -25.13 20.84
N CYS A 226 3.46 -24.71 21.66
CA CYS A 226 4.85 -24.63 21.23
C CYS A 226 5.45 -26.04 21.24
N ILE A 227 5.46 -26.69 20.08
CA ILE A 227 5.91 -28.08 19.93
C ILE A 227 7.45 -28.12 19.88
N ASP A 228 8.09 -28.66 20.91
CA ASP A 228 9.55 -28.72 21.00
C ASP A 228 10.20 -29.53 19.85
N GLY A 229 9.52 -30.59 19.38
CA GLY A 229 9.99 -31.39 18.25
C GLY A 229 10.04 -30.63 16.94
N PHE A 230 9.19 -29.61 16.78
CA PHE A 230 9.12 -28.83 15.55
C PHE A 230 10.38 -28.00 15.31
N THR A 231 10.97 -27.41 16.35
CA THR A 231 12.16 -26.56 16.18
C THR A 231 13.35 -27.38 15.70
N ARG A 232 13.64 -28.54 16.30
CA ARG A 232 14.83 -29.34 15.97
C ARG A 232 14.74 -30.14 14.66
N ASN A 233 13.54 -30.33 14.13
CA ASN A 233 13.30 -31.09 12.89
C ASN A 233 13.17 -30.14 11.69
N TRP A 234 13.18 -30.72 10.48
CA TRP A 234 12.95 -29.95 9.26
C TRP A 234 11.48 -29.52 9.14
N GLU A 235 11.26 -28.26 8.77
CA GLU A 235 10.02 -27.83 8.13
C GLU A 235 10.18 -28.02 6.61
N THR A 236 9.33 -28.85 6.01
CA THR A 236 9.37 -29.10 4.56
C THR A 236 8.31 -28.26 3.87
N ARG A 237 8.74 -27.35 3.00
CA ARG A 237 7.89 -26.45 2.23
C ARG A 237 7.74 -26.99 0.82
N VAL A 238 6.52 -27.33 0.45
CA VAL A 238 6.21 -27.97 -0.83
C VAL A 238 5.47 -26.98 -1.72
N PHE A 239 5.97 -26.80 -2.94
CA PHE A 239 5.42 -25.90 -3.94
C PHE A 239 4.61 -26.69 -4.94
N TRP A 240 3.40 -26.22 -5.20
CA TRP A 240 2.40 -26.87 -6.04
C TRP A 240 1.95 -25.93 -7.13
N PHE A 241 1.80 -26.43 -8.35
CA PHE A 241 1.17 -25.69 -9.44
C PHE A 241 0.18 -26.59 -10.16
N ASN A 242 -1.02 -26.08 -10.46
CA ASN A 242 -2.14 -26.89 -10.94
C ASN A 242 -2.50 -28.07 -10.02
N GLY A 243 -2.15 -27.98 -8.73
CA GLY A 243 -2.31 -29.06 -7.77
C GLY A 243 -1.26 -30.17 -7.86
N GLU A 244 -0.30 -30.04 -8.76
CA GLU A 244 0.80 -30.99 -8.95
C GLU A 244 2.07 -30.51 -8.25
N PHE A 245 2.85 -31.48 -7.74
CA PHE A 245 4.13 -31.21 -7.09
C PHE A 245 5.11 -30.57 -8.06
N LEU A 246 5.72 -29.45 -7.67
CA LEU A 246 6.70 -28.75 -8.49
C LEU A 246 8.12 -28.90 -7.97
N TYR A 247 8.33 -28.58 -6.69
CA TYR A 247 9.57 -28.79 -5.94
C TYR A 247 9.30 -28.67 -4.44
N ALA A 248 10.32 -28.98 -3.63
CA ALA A 248 10.31 -28.71 -2.21
C ALA A 248 11.66 -28.16 -1.75
N ILE A 249 11.60 -27.45 -0.63
CA ILE A 249 12.77 -27.16 0.20
C ILE A 249 12.49 -27.68 1.61
N ALA A 250 13.54 -27.91 2.38
CA ALA A 250 13.42 -28.15 3.80
C ALA A 250 14.33 -27.17 4.55
N ASN A 251 13.80 -26.49 5.56
CA ASN A 251 14.56 -25.53 6.36
C ASN A 251 14.52 -25.88 7.86
N LYS A 252 15.62 -25.57 8.54
CA LYS A 252 15.71 -25.50 10.00
C LYS A 252 15.94 -24.05 10.37
N ALA A 253 15.00 -23.47 11.11
CA ALA A 253 15.10 -22.08 11.55
C ALA A 253 16.37 -21.86 12.39
N ALA A 254 16.98 -20.68 12.27
CA ALA A 254 18.17 -20.26 13.02
C ALA A 254 18.10 -20.56 14.53
N VAL A 255 16.93 -20.40 15.15
CA VAL A 255 16.70 -20.70 16.58
C VAL A 255 16.86 -22.19 16.93
N SER A 256 17.08 -23.05 15.94
CA SER A 256 17.09 -24.49 16.05
C SER A 256 18.43 -25.11 15.67
N THR A 257 19.42 -24.28 15.34
CA THR A 257 20.77 -24.68 14.98
C THR A 257 21.75 -24.18 16.04
N GLU A 258 22.83 -24.94 16.26
CA GLU A 258 23.80 -24.63 17.31
C GLU A 258 24.55 -23.32 17.07
N ASP A 259 24.75 -22.95 15.80
CA ASP A 259 25.45 -21.75 15.37
C ASP A 259 24.51 -20.56 15.11
N GLY A 260 23.19 -20.74 15.28
CA GLY A 260 22.20 -19.71 15.04
C GLY A 260 21.99 -19.38 13.56
N THR A 261 22.43 -20.23 12.63
CA THR A 261 22.24 -20.03 11.19
C THR A 261 21.06 -20.83 10.64
N GLU A 262 20.29 -20.25 9.72
CA GLU A 262 19.26 -21.03 9.03
C GLU A 262 19.92 -22.01 8.06
N VAL A 263 19.49 -23.27 8.09
CA VAL A 263 19.96 -24.30 7.17
C VAL A 263 18.83 -24.64 6.21
N ILE A 264 19.10 -24.62 4.91
CA ILE A 264 18.16 -24.94 3.84
C ILE A 264 18.75 -26.04 2.97
N VAL A 265 17.98 -27.09 2.71
CA VAL A 265 18.31 -28.17 1.77
C VAL A 265 17.21 -28.34 0.73
N THR A 266 17.56 -28.77 -0.47
CA THR A 266 16.63 -28.81 -1.62
C THR A 266 16.79 -30.09 -2.45
N GLY A 267 15.73 -30.45 -3.17
CA GLY A 267 15.71 -31.64 -4.02
C GLY A 267 16.08 -32.91 -3.24
N ASP A 268 17.04 -33.67 -3.78
CA ASP A 268 17.49 -34.94 -3.23
C ASP A 268 18.22 -34.83 -1.87
N ASP A 269 18.55 -33.62 -1.41
CA ASP A 269 19.17 -33.41 -0.09
C ASP A 269 18.12 -33.40 1.03
N ILE A 270 16.83 -33.33 0.69
CA ILE A 270 15.74 -33.46 1.65
C ILE A 270 15.60 -34.93 2.03
N PRO A 271 15.64 -35.30 3.33
CA PRO A 271 15.45 -36.68 3.72
C PRO A 271 14.11 -37.24 3.20
N GLU A 272 14.14 -38.41 2.58
CA GLU A 272 13.00 -39.01 1.88
C GLU A 272 11.73 -39.08 2.73
N GLU A 273 11.86 -39.47 4.00
CA GLU A 273 10.74 -39.53 4.96
C GLU A 273 10.02 -38.18 5.10
N PHE A 274 10.78 -37.08 5.11
CA PHE A 274 10.23 -35.73 5.24
C PHE A 274 9.54 -35.31 3.94
N LEU A 275 10.18 -35.54 2.80
CA LEU A 275 9.64 -35.18 1.50
C LEU A 275 8.32 -35.91 1.21
N GLU A 276 8.28 -37.23 1.41
CA GLU A 276 7.12 -38.03 1.06
C GLU A 276 5.93 -37.79 2.01
N ASN A 277 6.19 -37.59 3.30
CA ASN A 277 5.14 -37.16 4.22
C ASN A 277 4.63 -35.76 3.90
N ALA A 278 5.52 -34.84 3.50
CA ALA A 278 5.13 -33.49 3.15
C ALA A 278 4.28 -33.45 1.87
N LYS A 279 4.66 -34.21 0.83
CA LYS A 279 3.85 -34.37 -0.38
C LYS A 279 2.48 -34.98 -0.05
N ARG A 280 2.45 -36.04 0.75
CA ARG A 280 1.19 -36.72 1.13
C ARG A 280 0.23 -35.76 1.84
N ILE A 281 0.70 -35.05 2.87
CA ILE A 281 -0.14 -34.12 3.64
C ILE A 281 -0.53 -32.91 2.80
N GLY A 282 0.42 -32.31 2.07
CA GLY A 282 0.16 -31.16 1.21
C GLY A 282 -0.88 -31.47 0.13
N LYS A 283 -0.80 -32.64 -0.51
CA LYS A 283 -1.78 -33.07 -1.53
C LYS A 283 -3.20 -33.20 -0.97
N GLU A 284 -3.36 -33.68 0.26
CA GLU A 284 -4.68 -33.68 0.93
C GLU A 284 -5.13 -32.26 1.29
N ALA A 285 -4.22 -31.39 1.73
CA ALA A 285 -4.53 -30.00 2.07
C ALA A 285 -5.01 -29.19 0.86
N LEU A 286 -4.47 -29.43 -0.34
CA LEU A 286 -4.93 -28.77 -1.56
C LEU A 286 -6.41 -29.06 -1.86
N LYS A 287 -6.93 -30.24 -1.50
CA LYS A 287 -8.32 -30.61 -1.76
C LYS A 287 -9.34 -29.81 -0.95
N VAL A 288 -8.91 -29.16 0.14
CA VAL A 288 -9.81 -28.33 0.97
C VAL A 288 -9.92 -26.89 0.47
N LEU A 289 -9.06 -26.48 -0.47
CA LEU A 289 -9.08 -25.12 -1.01
C LEU A 289 -10.35 -24.88 -1.83
N PRO A 290 -10.89 -23.65 -1.83
CA PRO A 290 -11.96 -23.29 -2.75
C PRO A 290 -11.51 -23.51 -4.20
N GLN A 291 -12.39 -24.08 -5.03
CA GLN A 291 -12.14 -24.22 -6.46
C GLN A 291 -11.78 -22.86 -7.08
N LEU A 292 -10.65 -22.80 -7.80
CA LEU A 292 -10.27 -21.63 -8.56
C LEU A 292 -11.12 -21.55 -9.83
N THR A 293 -11.54 -20.33 -10.18
CA THR A 293 -12.32 -20.07 -11.38
C THR A 293 -11.60 -19.04 -12.25
N ALA A 294 -11.66 -19.24 -13.56
CA ALA A 294 -11.32 -18.21 -14.54
C ALA A 294 -12.27 -17.00 -14.42
N PRO A 295 -11.94 -15.84 -15.02
CA PRO A 295 -12.83 -14.68 -15.00
C PRO A 295 -14.19 -14.93 -15.68
N SER A 296 -14.21 -15.84 -16.66
CA SER A 296 -15.39 -16.39 -17.34
C SER A 296 -16.24 -17.31 -16.44
N GLY A 297 -15.71 -17.70 -15.29
CA GLY A 297 -16.41 -18.52 -14.29
C GLY A 297 -16.14 -20.03 -14.39
N GLU A 298 -15.50 -20.53 -15.45
CA GLU A 298 -15.14 -21.95 -15.50
C GLU A 298 -14.10 -22.31 -14.44
N SER A 299 -14.20 -23.55 -13.97
CA SER A 299 -13.25 -24.14 -13.03
C SER A 299 -11.90 -24.37 -13.72
N ILE A 300 -10.82 -23.87 -13.10
CA ILE A 300 -9.45 -24.10 -13.56
C ILE A 300 -8.58 -24.65 -12.43
N PRO A 301 -7.52 -25.43 -12.73
CA PRO A 301 -6.55 -25.83 -11.72
C PRO A 301 -5.87 -24.63 -11.07
N MET A 302 -5.50 -24.79 -9.80
CA MET A 302 -4.92 -23.73 -8.97
C MET A 302 -3.60 -23.20 -9.54
N THR A 303 -3.27 -21.92 -9.27
CA THR A 303 -1.92 -21.38 -9.48
C THR A 303 -0.96 -21.87 -8.39
N LEU A 304 0.17 -21.18 -8.19
CA LEU A 304 1.11 -21.52 -7.12
C LEU A 304 0.43 -21.50 -5.74
N ILE A 305 0.54 -22.64 -5.05
CA ILE A 305 0.27 -22.81 -3.62
C ILE A 305 1.52 -23.42 -2.97
N ARG A 306 1.85 -22.96 -1.78
CA ARG A 306 2.87 -23.56 -0.92
C ARG A 306 2.20 -24.18 0.29
N THR A 307 2.65 -25.37 0.70
CA THR A 307 2.24 -25.99 1.96
C THR A 307 3.46 -26.26 2.81
N ASP A 308 3.40 -25.87 4.08
CA ASP A 308 4.50 -26.01 5.02
C ASP A 308 4.17 -27.11 6.02
N ILE A 309 5.00 -28.16 6.01
CA ILE A 309 4.77 -29.37 6.78
C ILE A 309 5.83 -29.46 7.87
N GLY A 310 5.38 -29.38 9.11
CA GLY A 310 6.20 -29.59 10.29
C GLY A 310 6.34 -31.06 10.65
N CYS A 311 7.41 -31.38 11.37
CA CYS A 311 7.65 -32.69 11.96
C CYS A 311 7.93 -32.54 13.46
N SER A 312 7.37 -33.42 14.27
CA SER A 312 7.69 -33.49 15.69
C SER A 312 7.91 -34.93 16.14
N ASP A 313 8.96 -35.14 16.91
CA ASP A 313 9.23 -36.35 17.69
C ASP A 313 9.10 -36.08 19.21
N SER A 314 8.50 -34.95 19.60
CA SER A 314 8.23 -34.63 21.01
C SER A 314 6.84 -35.06 21.44
N GLN A 315 6.69 -35.23 22.75
CA GLN A 315 5.37 -35.18 23.37
C GLN A 315 4.68 -33.84 23.03
N VAL A 316 3.37 -33.93 22.81
CA VAL A 316 2.44 -32.79 22.71
C VAL A 316 1.58 -32.81 23.98
N PHE A 317 1.55 -31.68 24.68
CA PHE A 317 0.87 -31.48 25.95
C PHE A 317 -0.57 -31.04 25.77
N ASP A 318 -1.34 -31.75 24.95
CA ASP A 318 -2.70 -31.39 24.62
C ASP A 318 -3.71 -32.48 25.03
N LYS A 319 -4.79 -32.09 25.70
CA LYS A 319 -5.81 -33.07 26.15
C LYS A 319 -6.61 -33.70 25.00
N ASP A 320 -6.74 -33.00 23.87
CA ASP A 320 -7.61 -33.38 22.75
C ASP A 320 -6.78 -33.96 21.57
N THR A 321 -5.46 -33.73 21.57
CA THR A 321 -4.52 -34.25 20.57
C THR A 321 -3.48 -35.15 21.23
N LYS A 322 -3.40 -36.40 20.77
CA LYS A 322 -2.41 -37.39 21.24
C LYS A 322 -1.48 -37.79 20.11
N TRP A 323 -0.25 -37.32 20.15
CA TRP A 323 0.82 -37.82 19.28
C TRP A 323 1.61 -38.89 20.00
N ASN A 324 2.11 -39.87 19.27
CA ASN A 324 2.99 -40.89 19.83
C ASN A 324 4.40 -40.28 19.99
N PRO A 325 4.90 -40.08 21.23
CA PRO A 325 6.20 -39.45 21.45
C PRO A 325 7.37 -40.35 21.01
N ASN A 326 7.13 -41.63 20.71
CA ASN A 326 8.13 -42.58 20.23
C ASN A 326 8.20 -42.65 18.69
N SER A 327 7.48 -41.77 17.98
CA SER A 327 7.48 -41.72 16.52
C SER A 327 7.38 -40.28 16.03
N ARG A 328 7.92 -40.01 14.84
CA ARG A 328 7.72 -38.73 14.17
C ARG A 328 6.25 -38.56 13.76
N THR A 329 5.71 -37.38 14.04
CA THR A 329 4.41 -36.94 13.58
C THR A 329 4.60 -35.77 12.64
N PHE A 330 4.11 -35.92 11.40
CA PHE A 330 4.09 -34.86 10.41
C PHE A 330 2.74 -34.16 10.42
N PHE A 331 2.73 -32.84 10.31
CA PHE A 331 1.52 -32.03 10.38
C PHE A 331 1.60 -30.79 9.50
N LEU A 332 0.45 -30.36 8.98
CA LEU A 332 0.33 -29.11 8.24
C LEU A 332 0.50 -27.93 9.23
N ASN A 333 1.51 -27.11 9.00
CA ASN A 333 1.77 -25.87 9.73
C ASN A 333 1.07 -24.69 9.05
N GLU A 334 1.22 -24.57 7.73
CA GLU A 334 0.73 -23.42 6.98
C GLU A 334 0.39 -23.76 5.51
N ILE A 335 -0.53 -22.97 4.92
CA ILE A 335 -0.76 -22.88 3.49
C ILE A 335 -0.52 -21.42 3.09
N GLU A 336 0.24 -21.20 2.03
CA GLU A 336 0.43 -19.90 1.38
C GLU A 336 0.10 -20.00 -0.11
N TYR A 337 -0.14 -18.87 -0.78
CA TYR A 337 -0.25 -18.83 -2.23
C TYR A 337 0.88 -18.00 -2.83
N GLY A 338 0.90 -17.86 -4.16
CA GLY A 338 1.98 -17.27 -4.96
C GLY A 338 2.65 -15.97 -4.52
N GLY A 339 2.09 -15.17 -3.61
CA GLY A 339 2.79 -14.06 -2.94
C GLY A 339 3.73 -14.54 -1.83
N THR A 340 4.56 -15.53 -2.10
CA THR A 340 5.40 -16.24 -1.12
C THR A 340 6.86 -16.24 -1.53
N THR A 341 7.78 -16.54 -0.62
CA THR A 341 9.21 -16.69 -0.97
C THR A 341 9.42 -17.93 -1.85
N TYR A 342 10.05 -17.74 -3.02
CA TYR A 342 10.25 -18.81 -4.00
C TYR A 342 11.49 -19.68 -3.72
N PHE A 343 12.46 -19.18 -2.94
CA PHE A 343 13.73 -19.85 -2.61
C PHE A 343 14.60 -20.21 -3.82
N ILE A 344 14.46 -19.51 -4.94
CA ILE A 344 15.18 -19.71 -6.20
C ILE A 344 16.70 -19.78 -5.96
N ARG A 345 17.25 -18.98 -5.04
CA ARG A 345 18.69 -19.01 -4.71
C ARG A 345 19.20 -20.32 -4.12
N HIS A 346 18.31 -21.11 -3.52
CA HIS A 346 18.64 -22.37 -2.86
C HIS A 346 18.38 -23.58 -3.76
N LEU A 347 17.71 -23.39 -4.90
CA LEU A 347 17.40 -24.47 -5.83
C LEU A 347 18.64 -24.83 -6.65
N LYS A 348 18.82 -26.14 -6.88
CA LYS A 348 19.92 -26.67 -7.70
C LYS A 348 19.73 -26.33 -9.19
N GLU A 349 18.47 -26.18 -9.61
CA GLU A 349 18.09 -25.82 -10.97
C GLU A 349 17.56 -24.38 -11.02
N ASP A 350 17.61 -23.80 -12.21
CA ASP A 350 16.99 -22.52 -12.48
C ASP A 350 15.47 -22.65 -12.63
N PHE A 351 14.73 -22.14 -11.65
CA PHE A 351 13.27 -22.15 -11.67
C PHE A 351 12.63 -20.90 -12.28
N VAL A 352 13.39 -19.85 -12.62
CA VAL A 352 12.80 -18.64 -13.23
C VAL A 352 12.14 -18.95 -14.58
N PRO A 353 12.80 -19.65 -15.54
CA PRO A 353 12.18 -20.06 -16.80
C PRO A 353 10.97 -20.97 -16.58
N LYS A 354 11.11 -21.94 -15.66
CA LYS A 354 10.04 -22.89 -15.34
C LYS A 354 8.79 -22.18 -14.81
N TRP A 355 8.97 -21.20 -13.92
CA TRP A 355 7.87 -20.39 -13.41
C TRP A 355 7.22 -19.54 -14.51
N ALA A 356 8.03 -18.90 -15.35
CA ALA A 356 7.54 -18.10 -16.47
C ALA A 356 6.69 -18.96 -17.44
N ASP A 357 7.16 -20.16 -17.80
CA ASP A 357 6.44 -21.10 -18.64
C ASP A 357 5.09 -21.52 -18.02
N LEU A 358 5.07 -21.81 -16.71
CA LEU A 358 3.86 -22.18 -15.99
C LEU A 358 2.82 -21.05 -16.00
N TYR A 359 3.25 -19.81 -15.73
CA TYR A 359 2.36 -18.65 -15.77
C TYR A 359 1.90 -18.31 -17.20
N ALA A 360 2.78 -18.45 -18.20
CA ALA A 360 2.41 -18.26 -19.61
C ALA A 360 1.35 -19.28 -20.06
N ASN A 361 1.54 -20.55 -19.71
CA ASN A 361 0.58 -21.61 -20.03
C ASN A 361 -0.76 -21.38 -19.31
N LYS A 362 -0.73 -20.96 -18.04
CA LYS A 362 -1.94 -20.59 -17.30
C LYS A 362 -2.66 -19.39 -17.92
N ALA A 363 -1.92 -18.39 -18.40
CA ALA A 363 -2.50 -17.25 -19.10
C ALA A 363 -3.20 -17.65 -20.40
N ARG A 364 -2.58 -18.54 -21.19
CA ARG A 364 -3.17 -19.09 -22.43
C ARG A 364 -4.43 -19.89 -22.15
N GLU A 365 -4.42 -20.73 -21.11
CA GLU A 365 -5.60 -21.48 -20.66
C GLU A 365 -6.77 -20.53 -20.34
N ILE A 366 -6.52 -19.51 -19.53
CA ILE A 366 -7.56 -18.53 -19.14
C ILE A 366 -8.06 -17.75 -20.37
N ALA A 367 -7.15 -17.34 -21.26
CA ALA A 367 -7.51 -16.60 -22.46
C ALA A 367 -8.33 -17.44 -23.46
N ALA A 368 -8.10 -18.74 -23.52
CA ALA A 368 -8.86 -19.66 -24.37
C ALA A 368 -10.32 -19.74 -23.90
N LEU A 369 -10.54 -19.93 -22.59
CA LEU A 369 -11.87 -19.99 -21.98
C LEU A 369 -12.70 -18.72 -22.23
N GLN A 370 -12.08 -17.54 -22.10
CA GLN A 370 -12.78 -16.27 -22.39
C GLN A 370 -13.20 -16.12 -23.86
N LYS A 371 -12.47 -16.72 -24.80
CA LYS A 371 -12.84 -16.68 -26.22
C LYS A 371 -14.02 -17.60 -26.51
N GLU A 372 -14.10 -18.75 -25.85
CA GLU A 372 -15.22 -19.68 -25.98
C GLU A 372 -16.53 -19.04 -25.49
N GLU A 373 -16.49 -18.36 -24.33
CA GLU A 373 -17.64 -17.62 -23.80
C GLU A 373 -18.14 -16.52 -24.78
N ALA A 374 -17.21 -15.80 -25.42
CA ALA A 374 -17.56 -14.78 -26.41
C ALA A 374 -18.20 -15.34 -27.69
N ILE A 375 -17.97 -16.62 -28.01
CA ILE A 375 -18.56 -17.30 -29.17
C ILE A 375 -19.93 -17.89 -28.82
N GLU A 376 -20.11 -18.36 -27.58
CA GLU A 376 -21.39 -18.93 -27.09
C GLU A 376 -22.42 -17.87 -26.68
N GLU A 377 -22.09 -16.57 -26.77
CA GLU A 377 -23.02 -15.49 -26.47
C GLU A 377 -24.35 -15.73 -27.21
N PRO A 378 -25.48 -15.88 -26.49
CA PRO A 378 -26.67 -16.53 -27.02
C PRO A 378 -27.11 -15.76 -28.25
N GLN A 379 -27.21 -16.47 -29.39
CA GLN A 379 -27.98 -16.01 -30.55
C GLN A 379 -29.29 -15.48 -29.99
N LYS A 380 -29.40 -14.15 -29.87
CA LYS A 380 -30.56 -13.49 -29.27
C LYS A 380 -31.75 -14.04 -30.03
N LYS A 381 -32.50 -14.94 -29.39
CA LYS A 381 -33.77 -15.44 -29.92
C LYS A 381 -34.55 -14.16 -30.19
N ARG A 382 -34.68 -13.79 -31.47
CA ARG A 382 -35.32 -12.57 -31.89
C ARG A 382 -36.63 -12.50 -31.11
N PRO A 383 -36.88 -11.45 -30.31
CA PRO A 383 -38.13 -11.36 -29.58
C PRO A 383 -39.24 -11.54 -30.60
N ARG A 384 -40.10 -12.54 -30.39
CA ARG A 384 -41.26 -12.79 -31.25
C ARG A 384 -41.96 -11.45 -31.44
N THR A 385 -42.19 -11.09 -32.69
CA THR A 385 -42.64 -9.80 -33.23
C THR A 385 -44.03 -9.33 -32.74
N GLY A 386 -44.53 -9.84 -31.61
CA GLY A 386 -45.84 -9.50 -31.05
C GLY A 386 -45.84 -8.30 -30.09
N VAL A 387 -44.72 -8.01 -29.40
CA VAL A 387 -44.72 -6.96 -28.34
C VAL A 387 -44.46 -5.55 -28.92
N LEU A 388 -43.73 -5.44 -30.03
CA LEU A 388 -43.41 -4.14 -30.64
C LEU A 388 -44.63 -3.45 -31.31
N LEU A 389 -45.67 -4.22 -31.66
CA LEU A 389 -46.91 -3.69 -32.23
C LEU A 389 -47.81 -3.03 -31.16
N PHE A 390 -47.66 -3.41 -29.88
CA PHE A 390 -48.46 -2.84 -28.80
C PHE A 390 -47.93 -1.47 -28.34
N ILE A 391 -46.60 -1.29 -28.29
CA ILE A 391 -45.96 -0.02 -27.90
C ILE A 391 -46.13 1.06 -28.98
N ARG A 392 -46.12 0.70 -30.27
CA ARG A 392 -46.41 1.65 -31.36
C ARG A 392 -47.85 2.15 -31.38
N ARG A 393 -48.80 1.42 -30.78
CA ARG A 393 -50.20 1.86 -30.65
C ARG A 393 -50.38 2.83 -29.47
N LEU A 394 -49.61 2.67 -28.39
CA LEU A 394 -49.69 3.55 -27.21
C LEU A 394 -49.07 4.95 -27.44
N ILE A 395 -48.06 5.07 -28.32
CA ILE A 395 -47.36 6.33 -28.57
C ILE A 395 -48.15 7.29 -29.49
N ARG A 396 -49.19 6.81 -30.19
CA ARG A 396 -50.01 7.64 -31.10
C ARG A 396 -51.10 8.48 -30.43
N GLU A 397 -51.34 8.32 -29.12
CA GLU A 397 -52.45 9.02 -28.42
C GLU A 397 -52.00 10.10 -27.42
N ILE A 398 -50.73 10.53 -27.43
CA ILE A 398 -50.27 11.64 -26.57
C ILE A 398 -50.46 12.98 -27.32
N PRO A 399 -51.28 13.93 -26.81
CA PRO A 399 -51.44 15.25 -27.43
C PRO A 399 -50.14 16.06 -27.30
N ARG A 400 -49.71 16.65 -28.42
CA ARG A 400 -48.56 17.57 -28.47
C ARG A 400 -48.87 18.84 -27.67
N MET A 401 -48.09 19.10 -26.61
CA MET A 401 -48.08 20.42 -25.96
C MET A 401 -47.32 21.45 -26.81
N PRO A 402 -47.73 22.74 -26.77
CA PRO A 402 -47.14 23.78 -27.59
C PRO A 402 -45.78 24.24 -27.06
N ASN A 403 -44.84 24.42 -27.98
CA ASN A 403 -43.54 25.05 -27.76
C ASN A 403 -43.70 26.47 -27.21
N ILE A 404 -43.13 26.72 -26.04
CA ILE A 404 -42.83 28.05 -25.55
C ILE A 404 -41.38 28.38 -25.95
N LEU A 405 -41.24 29.28 -26.92
CA LEU A 405 -40.06 30.10 -27.20
C LEU A 405 -39.74 30.95 -25.95
N GLY A 406 -38.52 31.36 -25.61
CA GLY A 406 -37.23 31.35 -26.26
C GLY A 406 -36.31 32.31 -25.50
N VAL A 407 -35.06 31.93 -25.28
CA VAL A 407 -33.96 32.85 -25.00
C VAL A 407 -32.77 32.27 -25.75
N GLY A 408 -32.13 33.09 -26.59
CA GLY A 408 -31.12 32.64 -27.56
C GLY A 408 -30.03 31.80 -26.92
N ALA A 409 -29.99 30.52 -27.28
CA ALA A 409 -28.86 29.66 -27.00
C ALA A 409 -27.71 30.09 -27.92
N THR A 410 -26.86 30.99 -27.43
CA THR A 410 -25.52 31.15 -27.99
C THR A 410 -24.87 29.77 -28.02
N GLN A 411 -24.52 29.28 -29.20
CA GLN A 411 -23.78 28.03 -29.32
C GLN A 411 -22.51 28.14 -28.49
N LEU A 412 -22.39 27.26 -27.50
CA LEU A 412 -21.17 27.13 -26.73
C LEU A 412 -20.04 26.73 -27.69
N PRO A 413 -18.81 27.27 -27.53
CA PRO A 413 -17.66 26.82 -28.30
C PRO A 413 -17.54 25.30 -28.22
N GLU A 414 -17.14 24.66 -29.32
CA GLU A 414 -17.18 23.20 -29.53
C GLU A 414 -16.44 22.38 -28.45
N ASN A 415 -15.62 23.04 -27.62
CA ASN A 415 -14.80 22.44 -26.56
C ASN A 415 -15.07 23.01 -25.15
N ALA A 416 -16.12 23.82 -24.97
CA ALA A 416 -16.41 24.42 -23.67
C ALA A 416 -17.01 23.39 -22.69
N ARG A 417 -16.46 23.30 -21.48
CA ARG A 417 -16.96 22.41 -20.42
C ARG A 417 -17.36 23.21 -19.17
N TRP A 418 -18.42 22.74 -18.50
CA TRP A 418 -18.77 23.25 -17.18
C TRP A 418 -17.87 22.60 -16.11
N VAL A 419 -17.22 23.41 -15.30
CA VAL A 419 -16.32 22.99 -14.21
C VAL A 419 -16.78 23.58 -12.88
N ALA A 420 -16.55 22.89 -11.77
CA ALA A 420 -16.89 23.37 -10.42
C ALA A 420 -15.70 23.23 -9.47
N ALA A 421 -15.50 24.22 -8.59
CA ALA A 421 -14.40 24.20 -7.63
C ALA A 421 -14.87 23.62 -6.31
N ARG A 422 -13.99 22.85 -5.65
CA ARG A 422 -14.22 22.55 -4.24
C ARG A 422 -14.09 23.83 -3.42
N GLY A 423 -15.16 24.21 -2.71
CA GLY A 423 -15.19 25.40 -1.88
C GLY A 423 -15.93 26.61 -2.49
N THR A 424 -16.38 26.55 -3.76
CA THR A 424 -17.23 27.62 -4.32
C THR A 424 -18.69 27.50 -3.95
N GLY A 425 -19.13 26.44 -3.25
CA GLY A 425 -20.55 26.23 -2.94
C GLY A 425 -21.37 25.72 -4.12
N CYS A 426 -20.78 24.85 -4.96
CA CYS A 426 -21.43 24.19 -6.11
C CYS A 426 -21.82 25.10 -7.29
N TYR A 427 -21.22 26.30 -7.40
CA TYR A 427 -21.31 27.08 -8.64
C TYR A 427 -20.49 26.44 -9.75
N HIS A 428 -21.08 26.40 -10.95
CA HIS A 428 -20.47 25.86 -12.17
C HIS A 428 -20.05 27.01 -13.08
N PHE A 429 -18.87 26.89 -13.68
CA PHE A 429 -18.29 27.89 -14.57
C PHE A 429 -17.98 27.27 -15.93
N LEU A 430 -18.16 28.03 -17.00
CA LEU A 430 -17.88 27.57 -18.35
C LEU A 430 -16.41 27.85 -18.70
N ASN A 431 -15.60 26.81 -18.93
CA ASN A 431 -14.22 26.93 -19.39
C ASN A 431 -14.14 26.65 -20.89
N SER A 432 -13.87 27.69 -21.69
CA SER A 432 -13.77 27.61 -23.16
C SER A 432 -12.38 27.21 -23.68
N GLU A 433 -11.35 27.12 -22.84
CA GLU A 433 -9.94 26.87 -23.23
C GLU A 433 -9.32 25.69 -22.47
N HIS A 434 -10.05 24.57 -22.38
CA HIS A 434 -9.65 23.40 -21.58
C HIS A 434 -8.26 22.83 -21.94
N VAL A 435 -7.89 22.84 -23.22
CA VAL A 435 -6.60 22.29 -23.69
C VAL A 435 -5.41 23.12 -23.17
N MET A 436 -5.53 24.45 -23.15
CA MET A 436 -4.51 25.34 -22.59
C MET A 436 -4.40 25.19 -21.07
N HIS A 437 -5.53 24.96 -20.38
CA HIS A 437 -5.57 24.74 -18.95
C HIS A 437 -4.81 23.47 -18.53
N ASP A 438 -5.04 22.35 -19.22
CA ASP A 438 -4.38 21.08 -18.89
C ASP A 438 -2.88 21.13 -19.17
N GLN A 439 -2.47 21.78 -20.26
CA GLN A 439 -1.05 21.98 -20.58
C GLN A 439 -0.35 22.85 -19.54
N ARG A 440 -0.98 23.96 -19.10
CA ARG A 440 -0.45 24.80 -18.02
C ARG A 440 -0.38 24.05 -16.69
N HIS A 441 -1.39 23.21 -16.39
CA HIS A 441 -1.40 22.39 -15.20
C HIS A 441 -0.28 21.35 -15.21
N ALA A 442 -0.09 20.64 -16.32
CA ALA A 442 0.99 19.66 -16.49
C ALA A 442 2.38 20.31 -16.38
N ALA A 443 2.57 21.49 -16.99
CA ALA A 443 3.81 22.25 -16.88
C ALA A 443 4.08 22.70 -15.43
N ALA A 444 3.06 23.19 -14.72
CA ALA A 444 3.17 23.57 -13.32
C ALA A 444 3.50 22.37 -12.41
N GLN A 445 2.85 21.21 -12.62
CA GLN A 445 3.18 19.99 -11.88
C GLN A 445 4.63 19.53 -12.13
N THR A 446 5.12 19.63 -13.36
CA THR A 446 6.50 19.27 -13.70
C THR A 446 7.50 20.17 -12.98
N VAL A 447 7.24 21.48 -12.92
CA VAL A 447 8.08 22.44 -12.19
C VAL A 447 8.05 22.15 -10.68
N MET A 448 6.87 21.86 -10.12
CA MET A 448 6.70 21.48 -8.71
C MET A 448 7.55 20.25 -8.34
N TRP A 449 7.47 19.18 -9.13
CA TRP A 449 8.23 17.95 -8.87
C TRP A 449 9.73 18.14 -9.07
N LYS A 450 10.15 19.00 -10.00
CA LYS A 450 11.56 19.37 -10.16
C LYS A 450 12.11 20.09 -8.93
N GLN A 451 11.36 21.05 -8.38
CA GLN A 451 11.75 21.78 -7.17
C GLN A 451 11.80 20.85 -5.95
N ARG A 452 10.85 19.91 -5.83
CA ARG A 452 10.83 18.94 -4.73
C ARG A 452 12.07 18.05 -4.72
N ARG A 453 12.51 17.57 -5.89
CA ARG A 453 13.74 16.78 -6.02
C ARG A 453 14.98 17.56 -5.61
N GLN A 454 15.10 18.81 -6.07
CA GLN A 454 16.21 19.69 -5.68
C GLN A 454 16.27 19.92 -4.16
N LEU A 455 15.12 20.12 -3.51
CA LEU A 455 15.03 20.29 -2.06
C LEU A 455 15.35 19.01 -1.28
N GLN A 456 14.96 17.84 -1.81
CA GLN A 456 15.32 16.54 -1.21
C GLN A 456 16.83 16.29 -1.31
N GLU A 457 17.45 16.56 -2.46
CA GLU A 457 18.91 16.48 -2.65
C GLU A 457 19.64 17.45 -1.69
N GLU A 458 19.15 18.67 -1.54
CA GLU A 458 19.73 19.65 -0.61
C GLU A 458 19.56 19.20 0.85
N SER A 459 18.39 18.67 1.21
CA SER A 459 18.12 18.12 2.54
C SER A 459 19.02 16.92 2.84
N GLN A 460 19.23 16.02 1.88
CA GLN A 460 20.15 14.89 2.02
C GLN A 460 21.59 15.37 2.23
N ARG A 461 22.07 16.32 1.41
CA ARG A 461 23.39 16.95 1.59
C ARG A 461 23.55 17.62 2.96
N ARG A 462 22.49 18.26 3.48
CA ARG A 462 22.48 18.85 4.83
C ARG A 462 22.48 17.78 5.93
N SER A 463 21.73 16.69 5.78
CA SER A 463 21.71 15.58 6.73
C SER A 463 23.03 14.79 6.78
N LEU A 464 23.83 14.81 5.71
CA LEU A 464 25.19 14.26 5.74
C LEU A 464 26.16 15.13 6.56
N ARG A 465 25.81 16.39 6.82
CA ARG A 465 26.56 17.33 7.68
C ARG A 465 25.99 17.42 9.10
N LEU A 466 25.12 16.49 9.51
CA LEU A 466 24.45 16.53 10.82
C LEU A 466 25.42 16.45 12.00
N LEU A 467 26.65 15.96 11.77
CA LEU A 467 27.73 15.87 12.75
C LEU A 467 28.74 17.01 12.68
N ASP A 468 28.62 17.90 11.68
CA ASP A 468 29.47 19.09 11.60
C ASP A 468 28.99 20.09 12.65
N HIS A 469 29.80 20.27 13.69
CA HIS A 469 29.51 21.22 14.75
C HIS A 469 29.70 22.65 14.21
N ILE A 470 28.62 23.26 13.73
CA ILE A 470 28.63 24.69 13.36
C ILE A 470 28.74 25.49 14.67
N THR A 471 29.81 26.25 14.84
CA THR A 471 29.98 27.15 15.98
C THR A 471 29.23 28.45 15.76
N ASP A 472 28.78 29.10 16.84
CA ASP A 472 27.96 30.33 16.79
C ASP A 472 28.62 31.52 16.05
N GLU A 473 29.94 31.46 15.85
CA GLU A 473 30.75 32.45 15.12
C GLU A 473 30.68 32.28 13.59
N GLN A 474 30.34 31.09 13.10
CA GLN A 474 30.28 30.79 11.65
C GLN A 474 28.90 31.05 11.02
N ALA A 475 27.85 31.19 11.83
CA ALA A 475 26.51 31.56 11.35
C ALA A 475 26.43 33.07 11.11
N LEU A 476 26.75 33.48 9.87
CA LEU A 476 26.88 34.88 9.45
C LEU A 476 25.54 35.62 9.37
N THR A 477 24.40 34.93 9.42
CA THR A 477 23.07 35.57 9.37
C THR A 477 22.11 35.09 10.47
N THR A 478 21.23 35.99 10.93
CA THR A 478 20.15 35.68 11.91
C THR A 478 19.22 34.56 11.43
N GLN A 479 19.14 34.34 10.11
CA GLN A 479 18.32 33.31 9.48
C GLN A 479 18.95 31.92 9.61
N GLU A 480 20.29 31.82 9.53
CA GLU A 480 21.02 30.57 9.80
C GLU A 480 20.94 30.19 11.29
N LYS A 481 20.95 31.18 12.19
CA LYS A 481 20.73 30.94 13.63
C LYS A 481 19.32 30.44 13.94
N LEU A 482 18.29 30.94 13.24
CA LEU A 482 16.91 30.47 13.40
C LEU A 482 16.67 29.08 12.78
N LEU A 483 17.39 28.72 11.72
CA LEU A 483 17.32 27.40 11.08
C LEU A 483 18.17 26.34 11.80
N ALA A 484 19.23 26.74 12.51
CA ALA A 484 20.03 25.85 13.35
C ALA A 484 19.29 25.42 14.64
N VAL A 485 18.34 26.23 15.12
CA VAL A 485 17.45 25.83 16.21
C VAL A 485 16.41 24.87 15.64
N ARG A 486 16.48 23.60 16.08
CA ARG A 486 15.59 22.46 15.78
C ARG A 486 14.10 22.81 15.75
N THR A 487 13.63 23.47 14.69
CA THR A 487 12.22 23.72 14.45
C THR A 487 11.78 22.73 13.38
N GLY A 488 10.89 21.83 13.75
CA GLY A 488 10.28 20.90 12.81
C GLY A 488 9.65 21.69 11.67
N THR A 489 10.12 21.44 10.45
CA THR A 489 9.45 21.94 9.26
C THR A 489 8.45 20.90 8.78
N TYR A 490 7.34 21.35 8.18
CA TYR A 490 6.40 20.46 7.51
C TYR A 490 5.98 21.07 6.17
N ASP A 491 5.81 20.21 5.18
CA ASP A 491 5.46 20.59 3.82
C ASP A 491 3.95 20.46 3.61
N ILE A 492 3.30 21.51 3.10
CA ILE A 492 1.94 21.44 2.59
C ILE A 492 1.92 21.97 1.16
N ASN A 493 1.68 21.07 0.20
CA ASN A 493 1.55 21.38 -1.23
C ASN A 493 2.76 22.13 -1.82
N GLY A 494 3.98 21.71 -1.50
CA GLY A 494 5.21 22.28 -2.05
C GLY A 494 5.68 23.55 -1.34
N LYS A 495 5.15 23.81 -0.15
CA LYS A 495 5.60 24.90 0.73
C LYS A 495 6.07 24.35 2.06
N ILE A 496 7.31 24.65 2.38
CA ILE A 496 7.92 24.29 3.66
C ILE A 496 7.56 25.36 4.70
N PHE A 497 6.83 24.94 5.73
CA PHE A 497 6.50 25.76 6.89
C PHE A 497 7.45 25.40 8.03
N ALA A 498 8.03 26.41 8.67
CA ALA A 498 8.76 26.23 9.93
C ALA A 498 7.82 26.49 11.12
N LEU A 499 7.98 25.74 12.20
CA LEU A 499 7.28 26.00 13.45
C LEU A 499 7.73 27.35 14.05
N GLY A 500 6.89 28.36 13.87
CA GLY A 500 7.02 29.68 14.47
C GLY A 500 6.09 30.68 13.81
N LYS A 501 5.22 31.35 14.58
CA LYS A 501 4.46 32.50 14.05
C LYS A 501 5.42 33.68 13.94
N GLN A 502 5.64 34.20 12.73
CA GLN A 502 6.20 35.54 12.61
C GLN A 502 5.22 36.50 13.32
N ALA A 503 5.69 37.19 14.35
CA ALA A 503 4.87 38.11 15.12
C ALA A 503 4.31 39.17 14.16
N THR A 504 3.00 39.21 13.99
CA THR A 504 2.34 40.25 13.21
C THR A 504 2.20 41.45 14.12
N ALA A 505 2.64 42.63 13.66
CA ALA A 505 2.48 43.86 14.42
C ALA A 505 1.00 44.04 14.81
N PRO A 506 0.70 44.39 16.08
CA PRO A 506 -0.69 44.63 16.48
C PRO A 506 -1.29 45.75 15.63
N PRO A 507 -2.59 45.70 15.31
CA PRO A 507 -3.23 46.70 14.47
C PRO A 507 -3.07 48.10 15.09
N LYS A 508 -2.86 49.11 14.22
CA LYS A 508 -2.82 50.50 14.65
C LYS A 508 -4.12 50.86 15.37
N GLN A 509 -4.00 51.22 16.64
CA GLN A 509 -5.14 51.70 17.43
C GLN A 509 -5.34 53.19 17.10
N ALA A 510 -6.52 53.55 16.59
CA ALA A 510 -6.86 54.95 16.40
C ALA A 510 -6.95 55.65 17.76
N ALA A 511 -6.35 56.84 17.89
CA ALA A 511 -6.35 57.63 19.12
C ALA A 511 -7.75 58.03 19.64
N ARG A 512 -8.81 57.77 18.85
CA ARG A 512 -10.21 58.10 19.14
C ARG A 512 -11.10 56.90 19.47
N GLY A 513 -10.53 55.68 19.53
CA GLY A 513 -11.30 54.47 19.86
C GLY A 513 -11.71 54.45 21.33
N HIS A 514 -13.01 54.31 21.62
CA HIS A 514 -13.53 54.16 22.97
C HIS A 514 -12.87 52.96 23.67
N TRP A 515 -12.42 53.12 24.92
CA TRP A 515 -11.62 52.13 25.65
C TRP A 515 -12.27 50.74 25.74
N LEU A 516 -13.60 50.64 25.65
CA LEU A 516 -14.33 49.37 25.63
C LEU A 516 -14.01 48.47 24.42
N THR A 517 -13.54 49.00 23.29
CA THR A 517 -13.30 48.19 22.07
C THR A 517 -11.86 47.68 21.97
N GLN A 518 -11.07 47.76 23.04
CA GLN A 518 -9.67 47.34 23.06
C GLN A 518 -9.50 46.00 23.78
N VAL A 519 -9.22 44.95 23.02
CA VAL A 519 -9.31 43.53 23.45
C VAL A 519 -8.20 43.06 24.40
N ASN A 520 -7.24 43.91 24.78
CA ASN A 520 -6.04 43.47 25.51
C ASN A 520 -5.54 44.44 26.61
N GLY A 521 -6.43 45.20 27.26
CA GLY A 521 -6.14 45.95 28.50
C GLY A 521 -5.06 47.03 28.41
N ARG A 522 -4.57 47.35 27.20
CA ARG A 522 -3.46 48.27 26.94
C ARG A 522 -3.89 49.33 25.93
N THR A 523 -3.77 50.60 26.32
CA THR A 523 -3.81 51.73 25.39
C THR A 523 -2.41 52.03 24.85
N SER A 524 -2.30 52.98 23.92
CA SER A 524 -1.07 53.38 23.23
C SER A 524 0.14 53.66 24.15
N SER A 525 -0.09 54.09 25.40
CA SER A 525 0.96 54.49 26.33
C SER A 525 0.72 54.08 27.79
N TYR A 526 -0.40 53.41 28.07
CA TYR A 526 -0.83 53.13 29.45
C TYR A 526 -1.50 51.75 29.56
N ASN A 527 -1.16 51.03 30.62
CA ASN A 527 -1.81 49.77 30.96
C ASN A 527 -3.05 50.06 31.82
N ILE A 528 -4.22 49.78 31.26
CA ILE A 528 -5.52 50.11 31.86
C ILE A 528 -5.78 49.22 33.08
N ILE A 529 -5.21 48.01 33.11
CA ILE A 529 -5.45 47.04 34.18
C ILE A 529 -4.79 47.49 35.49
N ASN A 530 -3.59 48.07 35.42
CA ASN A 530 -2.81 48.40 36.62
C ASN A 530 -2.55 49.90 36.80
N GLY A 531 -3.05 50.76 35.92
CA GLY A 531 -2.92 52.20 36.09
C GLY A 531 -1.48 52.72 35.95
N MET A 532 -0.61 52.00 35.24
CA MET A 532 0.79 52.38 35.08
C MET A 532 1.15 52.67 33.63
N SER A 533 2.15 53.55 33.46
CA SER A 533 2.81 53.75 32.16
C SER A 533 3.43 52.43 31.68
N LEU A 534 3.35 52.20 30.36
CA LEU A 534 3.99 51.03 29.76
C LEU A 534 5.51 51.14 29.87
N ASN A 535 6.18 49.98 30.05
CA ASN A 535 7.63 49.91 30.08
C ASN A 535 8.21 50.53 28.78
N PRO A 536 9.16 51.49 28.86
CA PRO A 536 9.71 52.16 27.69
C PRO A 536 10.31 51.23 26.63
N ALA A 537 10.80 50.04 27.01
CA ALA A 537 11.29 49.05 26.04
C ALA A 537 10.15 48.43 25.21
N ILE A 538 8.99 48.18 25.83
CA ILE A 538 7.81 47.64 25.15
C ILE A 538 7.22 48.69 24.21
N THR A 539 7.15 49.94 24.66
CA THR A 539 6.68 51.06 23.83
C THR A 539 7.60 51.24 22.61
N ARG A 540 8.92 51.29 22.81
CA ARG A 540 9.90 51.39 21.70
C ARG A 540 9.79 50.23 20.71
N HIS A 541 9.64 49.00 21.20
CA HIS A 541 9.49 47.84 20.33
C HIS A 541 8.19 47.90 19.50
N ARG A 542 7.08 48.30 20.12
CA ARG A 542 5.80 48.48 19.42
C ARG A 542 5.86 49.60 18.39
N ASP A 543 6.49 50.72 18.71
CA ASP A 543 6.64 51.85 17.80
C ASP A 543 7.49 51.45 16.58
N GLU A 544 8.56 50.68 16.79
CA GLU A 544 9.39 50.13 15.74
C GLU A 544 8.61 49.16 14.81
N GLU A 545 7.80 48.28 15.39
CA GLU A 545 6.93 47.37 14.62
C GLU A 545 5.84 48.14 13.83
N THR A 546 5.26 49.18 14.44
CA THR A 546 4.28 50.05 13.76
C THR A 546 4.93 50.83 12.62
N ARG A 547 6.16 51.31 12.82
CA ARG A 547 6.96 52.00 11.79
C ARG A 547 7.27 51.05 10.62
N ARG A 548 7.68 49.81 10.89
CA ARG A 548 7.90 48.78 9.87
C ARG A 548 6.61 48.48 9.08
N LEU A 549 5.48 48.38 9.78
CA LEU A 549 4.18 48.19 9.12
C LEU A 549 3.84 49.37 8.22
N ASP A 550 4.07 50.61 8.67
CA ASP A 550 3.82 51.81 7.86
C ASP A 550 4.70 51.92 6.63
N GLU A 551 5.98 51.58 6.76
CA GLU A 551 6.89 51.50 5.63
C GLU A 551 6.45 50.43 4.62
N THR A 552 5.85 49.34 5.12
CA THR A 552 5.30 48.26 4.29
C THR A 552 4.02 48.67 3.58
N VAL A 553 3.11 49.36 4.28
CA VAL A 553 1.84 49.87 3.71
C VAL A 553 2.07 51.02 2.73
N LYS A 554 3.08 51.88 2.96
CA LYS A 554 3.46 52.91 1.97
C LYS A 554 4.00 52.32 0.66
N ALA A 555 4.53 51.10 0.71
CA ALA A 555 5.08 50.42 -0.46
C ALA A 555 4.04 49.62 -1.25
N SER A 556 2.84 49.33 -0.72
CA SER A 556 1.70 48.83 -1.51
C SER A 556 0.36 48.86 -0.75
N PHE A 557 -0.74 48.68 -1.49
CA PHE A 557 -2.09 48.52 -0.96
C PHE A 557 -2.23 47.33 0.03
N PRO A 558 -2.72 47.56 1.26
CA PRO A 558 -3.05 46.48 2.17
C PRO A 558 -4.27 45.70 1.65
N ALA A 559 -4.27 44.38 1.88
CA ALA A 559 -5.23 43.41 1.36
C ALA A 559 -6.72 43.65 1.73
N GLY A 560 -7.04 44.69 2.52
CA GLY A 560 -8.39 45.03 2.96
C GLY A 560 -9.08 46.13 2.15
N ASP A 561 -8.36 46.85 1.29
CA ASP A 561 -8.87 48.07 0.62
C ASP A 561 -9.25 47.87 -0.86
N VAL A 562 -9.20 46.64 -1.38
CA VAL A 562 -9.58 46.33 -2.78
C VAL A 562 -10.86 45.49 -2.78
N GLN A 563 -12.00 46.09 -3.14
CA GLN A 563 -13.19 45.32 -3.51
C GLN A 563 -13.10 44.92 -4.98
N PRO A 564 -13.32 43.64 -5.35
CA PRO A 564 -13.18 43.22 -6.74
C PRO A 564 -14.44 43.56 -7.55
N LEU A 565 -14.25 44.25 -8.67
CA LEU A 565 -15.25 44.38 -9.74
C LEU A 565 -14.70 43.67 -10.99
N ARG A 566 -15.41 42.59 -11.37
CA ARG A 566 -15.22 41.63 -12.50
C ARG A 566 -14.41 40.36 -12.20
N ASP A 567 -14.77 39.28 -12.91
CA ASP A 567 -14.16 37.95 -12.84
C ASP A 567 -12.67 38.01 -13.18
N ILE A 568 -11.83 37.52 -12.26
CA ILE A 568 -10.37 37.42 -12.40
C ILE A 568 -10.00 35.99 -12.03
N ALA A 569 -9.42 35.23 -12.96
CA ALA A 569 -8.91 33.91 -12.66
C ALA A 569 -7.62 34.02 -11.82
N CYS A 570 -7.25 33.00 -11.05
CA CYS A 570 -6.14 33.12 -10.09
C CYS A 570 -4.78 33.46 -10.72
N TYR A 571 -4.62 33.21 -12.02
CA TYR A 571 -3.45 33.56 -12.84
C TYR A 571 -3.46 35.03 -13.33
N ASP A 572 -4.61 35.71 -13.30
CA ASP A 572 -4.78 37.11 -13.72
C ASP A 572 -4.63 38.11 -12.55
N ILE A 573 -4.24 37.62 -11.36
CA ILE A 573 -4.02 38.43 -10.16
C ILE A 573 -2.52 38.76 -10.05
N PRO A 574 -2.04 39.94 -10.49
CA PRO A 574 -0.68 40.35 -10.24
C PRO A 574 -0.51 40.64 -8.73
N GLY A 575 -0.02 39.65 -7.97
CA GLY A 575 0.55 39.79 -6.63
C GLY A 575 -0.31 40.53 -5.59
N PHE A 576 -1.15 39.79 -4.84
CA PHE A 576 -2.04 40.32 -3.79
C PHE A 576 -1.33 40.74 -2.47
N VAL A 577 -0.03 41.04 -2.47
CA VAL A 577 0.75 41.45 -1.28
C VAL A 577 1.85 42.44 -1.70
N PRO A 578 2.18 43.48 -0.90
CA PRO A 578 3.33 44.36 -1.16
C PRO A 578 4.59 43.59 -1.48
N VAL A 579 5.06 43.67 -2.73
CA VAL A 579 6.34 43.10 -3.14
C VAL A 579 7.41 44.18 -2.99
N ARG A 580 8.19 44.14 -1.89
CA ARG A 580 9.58 44.63 -1.98
C ARG A 580 10.35 43.57 -2.77
N GLN A 581 10.93 43.95 -3.91
CA GLN A 581 11.85 43.08 -4.64
C GLN A 581 13.07 42.74 -3.75
N ARG A 582 13.10 41.52 -3.22
CA ARG A 582 14.33 40.84 -2.83
C ARG A 582 14.46 39.61 -3.71
N GLN A 583 15.62 39.43 -4.33
CA GLN A 583 15.94 38.22 -5.08
C GLN A 583 16.18 37.06 -4.09
N LEU A 584 15.25 36.11 -4.05
CA LEU A 584 15.50 34.73 -3.61
C LEU A 584 14.84 33.78 -4.63
N PRO A 585 15.44 32.61 -4.90
CA PRO A 585 15.00 31.70 -5.96
C PRO A 585 13.75 30.94 -5.53
N GLY A 586 12.67 31.02 -6.33
CA GLY A 586 11.45 30.22 -6.16
C GLY A 586 10.19 31.08 -6.11
N PHE A 587 9.54 31.22 -7.27
CA PHE A 587 8.19 31.78 -7.39
C PHE A 587 7.14 30.79 -6.85
N VAL A 588 6.04 31.32 -6.32
CA VAL A 588 4.84 30.55 -5.94
C VAL A 588 3.65 31.07 -6.76
N GLU A 589 2.97 30.17 -7.47
CA GLU A 589 1.53 30.26 -7.74
C GLU A 589 0.78 29.38 -6.72
N ARG A 590 -0.41 29.79 -6.27
CA ARG A 590 -1.31 28.95 -5.47
C ARG A 590 -2.30 28.26 -6.40
N SER A 591 -2.35 26.93 -6.38
CA SER A 591 -3.36 26.14 -7.08
C SER A 591 -4.36 25.53 -6.09
N TYR A 592 -5.64 25.90 -6.25
CA TYR A 592 -6.77 25.04 -5.88
C TYR A 592 -7.36 24.53 -7.19
N THR A 593 -7.29 23.22 -7.44
CA THR A 593 -7.84 22.61 -8.66
C THR A 593 -9.36 22.48 -8.56
N LEU A 594 -10.06 22.97 -9.61
CA LEU A 594 -11.46 22.67 -9.86
C LEU A 594 -11.56 21.27 -10.47
N HIS A 595 -12.45 20.42 -9.95
CA HIS A 595 -12.75 19.12 -10.55
C HIS A 595 -14.05 19.23 -11.35
N SER A 596 -14.04 18.81 -12.63
CA SER A 596 -15.26 18.41 -13.32
C SER A 596 -15.60 16.97 -12.94
N SER A 597 -16.84 16.75 -12.52
CA SER A 597 -17.42 15.41 -12.38
C SER A 597 -18.05 15.00 -13.71
N GLU A 598 -17.65 13.85 -14.24
CA GLU A 598 -18.44 13.12 -15.26
C GLU A 598 -19.57 12.33 -14.61
#